data_AF-A0A3A5UZ57-F1
#
_entry.id   AF-A0A3A5UZ57-F1
#
_cell.length_a   1.000
_cell.length_b   1.000
_cell.length_c   1.000
_cell.angle_alpha   90.00
_cell.angle_beta   90.00
_cell.angle_gamma   90.00
#
_symmetry.space_group_name_H-M   'P 1'
#
loop_
_entity.id
_entity.type
_entity.pdbx_description
1 polymer ?
#
loop_
_entity_poly.entity_id
_entity_poly.type
_entity_poly.pdbx_seq_one_letter_code
_entity_poly.pdbx_strand_id
1 'polypeptide(L)'
;MHRPVPHNMVKRPIHRLKDGVPFPELDELADESIITITNDGKNVVRLLASPFDLGDLAFGHIICEGRGTVTDLDVRGFEVLLEGDITARPNDDILTASCGACTTGDIEIPHGNVDITVSINADMNRIMTEMRKKQPWFESTGGMHAAALFNENGDLLLIREDIG
;
A
#
# COMPACT_ATOMS: atom_id res chain seq x y z
N MET A 1 20.14 -4.78 11.93
CA MET A 1 19.99 -3.47 11.27
C MET A 1 18.83 -2.75 11.93
N HIS A 2 19.12 -1.67 12.64
CA HIS A 2 18.12 -0.86 13.35
C HIS A 2 17.40 0.00 12.31
N ARG A 3 16.15 -0.33 11.96
CA ARG A 3 15.32 0.56 11.13
C ARG A 3 15.04 1.82 11.97
N PRO A 4 15.34 3.03 11.46
CA PRO A 4 14.97 4.26 12.15
C PRO A 4 13.45 4.32 12.31
N VAL A 5 12.99 4.89 13.43
CA VAL A 5 11.56 5.10 13.74
C VAL A 5 10.92 5.89 12.59
N PRO A 6 9.80 5.43 11.98
CA PRO A 6 9.29 6.04 10.75
C PRO A 6 8.72 7.43 11.05
N HIS A 7 9.14 8.43 10.27
CA HIS A 7 8.64 9.81 10.33
C HIS A 7 7.25 9.99 9.68
N ASN A 8 6.48 8.92 9.49
CA ASN A 8 5.38 8.89 8.50
C ASN A 8 4.00 8.68 9.16
N MET A 9 3.90 9.02 10.44
CA MET A 9 2.65 8.99 11.18
C MET A 9 2.27 10.37 11.66
N VAL A 10 0.96 10.59 11.71
CA VAL A 10 0.41 11.91 11.82
C VAL A 10 -0.22 12.07 13.19
N LYS A 11 0.43 12.85 14.06
CA LYS A 11 -0.16 13.21 15.36
C LYS A 11 -1.27 14.23 15.18
N ARG A 12 -2.46 13.91 15.66
CA ARG A 12 -3.62 14.80 15.63
C ARG A 12 -4.21 15.00 17.02
N PRO A 13 -4.64 16.22 17.36
CA PRO A 13 -5.39 16.45 18.58
C PRO A 13 -6.77 15.79 18.47
N ILE A 14 -7.12 15.01 19.48
CA ILE A 14 -8.41 14.36 19.63
C ILE A 14 -9.04 14.72 20.97
N HIS A 15 -10.32 14.41 21.13
CA HIS A 15 -10.97 14.36 22.44
C HIS A 15 -11.28 12.91 22.78
N ARG A 16 -10.64 12.36 23.82
CA ARG A 16 -10.94 11.03 24.32
C ARG A 16 -12.02 11.11 25.38
N LEU A 17 -13.06 10.29 25.24
CA LEU A 17 -14.13 10.20 26.22
C LEU A 17 -13.77 9.12 27.25
N LYS A 18 -13.64 9.50 28.53
CA LYS A 18 -13.44 8.57 29.65
C LYS A 18 -14.44 8.88 30.75
N ASP A 19 -15.19 7.87 31.16
CA ASP A 19 -16.26 8.00 32.18
C ASP A 19 -17.27 9.12 31.85
N GLY A 20 -17.56 9.31 30.54
CA GLY A 20 -18.49 10.34 30.05
C GLY A 20 -17.90 11.76 29.98
N VAL A 21 -16.62 11.95 30.32
CA VAL A 21 -15.95 13.25 30.28
C VAL A 21 -14.93 13.29 29.14
N PRO A 22 -15.02 14.27 28.21
CA PRO A 22 -14.03 14.43 27.15
C PRO A 22 -12.78 15.13 27.70
N PHE A 23 -11.58 14.66 27.33
CA PHE A 23 -10.33 15.36 27.57
C PHE A 23 -9.45 15.38 26.32
N PRO A 24 -8.69 16.47 26.10
CA PRO A 24 -7.81 16.59 24.93
C PRO A 24 -6.58 15.69 25.06
N GLU A 25 -6.22 15.02 23.97
CA GLU A 25 -5.03 14.16 23.86
C GLU A 25 -4.48 14.24 22.42
N LEU A 26 -3.23 13.83 22.21
CA LEU A 26 -2.71 13.58 20.87
C LEU A 26 -2.80 12.08 20.56
N ASP A 27 -3.36 11.74 19.41
CA ASP A 27 -3.37 10.36 18.90
C ASP A 27 -2.57 10.24 17.62
N GLU A 28 -2.13 9.02 17.35
CA GLU A 28 -1.32 8.63 16.22
C GLU A 28 -2.25 8.07 15.13
N LEU A 29 -2.39 8.81 14.02
CA LEU A 29 -3.28 8.44 12.92
C LEU A 29 -2.49 8.05 11.68
N ALA A 30 -3.11 7.18 10.88
CA ALA A 30 -2.64 6.83 9.54
C ALA A 30 -2.59 8.08 8.66
N ASP A 31 -1.54 8.20 7.85
CA ASP A 31 -1.40 9.29 6.89
C ASP A 31 -1.98 8.86 5.54
N GLU A 32 -3.06 9.51 5.12
CA GLU A 32 -3.64 9.33 3.78
C GLU A 32 -3.22 10.51 2.91
N SER A 33 -2.40 10.23 1.90
CA SER A 33 -1.84 11.25 1.03
C SER A 33 -2.13 10.95 -0.43
N ILE A 34 -2.27 12.01 -1.25
CA ILE A 34 -2.40 11.86 -2.69
C ILE A 34 -1.03 11.53 -3.28
N ILE A 35 -0.90 10.30 -3.80
CA ILE A 35 0.28 9.84 -4.50
C ILE A 35 0.05 10.00 -6.00
N THR A 36 1.05 10.55 -6.69
CA THR A 36 1.00 10.82 -8.13
C THR A 36 2.04 9.97 -8.84
N ILE A 37 1.60 9.11 -9.76
CA ILE A 37 2.49 8.29 -10.58
C ILE A 37 2.53 8.89 -11.98
N THR A 38 3.74 9.13 -12.50
CA THR A 38 3.96 9.75 -13.80
C THR A 38 4.91 8.91 -14.66
N ASN A 39 4.77 9.04 -15.98
CA ASN A 39 5.69 8.49 -16.97
C ASN A 39 5.80 9.49 -18.12
N ASP A 40 7.03 9.79 -18.57
CA ASP A 40 7.32 10.81 -19.59
C ASP A 40 6.63 12.17 -19.35
N GLY A 41 6.55 12.58 -18.08
CA GLY A 41 5.90 13.83 -17.65
C GLY A 41 4.37 13.83 -17.75
N LYS A 42 3.74 12.69 -18.07
CA LYS A 42 2.29 12.53 -18.10
C LYS A 42 1.80 11.82 -16.85
N ASN A 43 0.60 12.20 -16.39
CA ASN A 43 -0.05 11.49 -15.30
C ASN A 43 -0.49 10.10 -15.75
N VAL A 44 -0.06 9.07 -15.02
CA VAL A 44 -0.49 7.69 -15.24
C VAL A 44 -1.67 7.37 -14.34
N VAL A 45 -1.55 7.68 -13.05
CA VAL A 45 -2.59 7.52 -12.05
C VAL A 45 -2.34 8.47 -10.87
N ARG A 46 -3.42 8.84 -10.18
CA ARG A 46 -3.38 9.44 -8.84
C ARG A 46 -4.26 8.63 -7.92
N LEU A 47 -3.77 8.33 -6.72
CA LEU A 47 -4.49 7.53 -5.74
C LEU A 47 -4.17 7.98 -4.32
N LEU A 48 -5.00 7.59 -3.37
CA LEU A 48 -4.76 7.81 -1.94
C LEU A 48 -4.00 6.60 -1.39
N ALA A 49 -2.89 6.85 -0.72
CA ALA A 49 -2.06 5.82 -0.11
C ALA A 49 -1.25 6.39 1.04
N SER A 50 -0.62 5.49 1.79
CA SER A 50 0.36 5.86 2.80
C SER A 50 1.67 6.33 2.14
N PRO A 51 2.35 7.36 2.67
CA PRO A 51 3.49 7.99 1.99
C PRO A 51 4.81 7.26 2.24
N PHE A 52 4.82 5.94 2.07
CA PHE A 52 5.99 5.08 2.17
C PHE A 52 5.86 3.89 1.23
N ASP A 53 6.99 3.25 0.94
CA ASP A 53 7.08 2.10 0.03
C ASP A 53 6.45 2.38 -1.36
N LEU A 54 6.43 3.64 -1.78
CA LEU A 54 5.75 4.13 -2.99
C LEU A 54 6.30 3.53 -4.30
N GLY A 55 7.56 3.10 -4.31
CA GLY A 55 8.13 2.39 -5.45
C GLY A 55 7.47 1.02 -5.66
N ASP A 56 7.23 0.27 -4.57
CA ASP A 56 6.56 -1.04 -4.65
C ASP A 56 5.08 -0.86 -5.02
N LEU A 57 4.43 0.15 -4.45
CA LEU A 57 3.07 0.55 -4.82
C LEU A 57 2.98 0.86 -6.31
N ALA A 58 3.85 1.72 -6.84
CA ALA A 58 3.78 2.14 -8.24
C ALA A 58 4.10 0.98 -9.20
N PHE A 59 5.14 0.20 -8.91
CA PHE A 59 5.49 -0.96 -9.72
C PHE A 59 4.35 -1.99 -9.72
N GLY A 60 3.85 -2.34 -8.53
CA GLY A 60 2.74 -3.28 -8.38
C GLY A 60 1.47 -2.80 -9.08
N HIS A 61 1.13 -1.52 -8.98
CA HIS A 61 -0.04 -0.92 -9.63
C HIS A 61 0.01 -1.10 -11.14
N ILE A 62 1.13 -0.79 -11.80
CA ILE A 62 1.26 -0.92 -13.26
C ILE A 62 1.12 -2.38 -13.70
N ILE A 63 1.76 -3.31 -13.00
CA ILE A 63 1.72 -4.74 -13.36
C ILE A 63 0.33 -5.34 -13.12
N CYS A 64 -0.27 -5.09 -11.95
CA CYS A 64 -1.57 -5.65 -11.58
C CYS A 64 -2.71 -5.11 -12.46
N GLU A 65 -2.59 -3.88 -12.95
CA GLU A 65 -3.55 -3.26 -13.86
C GLU A 65 -3.27 -3.59 -15.34
N GLY A 66 -2.22 -4.37 -15.64
CA GLY A 66 -1.86 -4.71 -17.02
C GLY A 66 -1.42 -3.51 -17.87
N ARG A 67 -0.87 -2.46 -17.24
CA ARG A 67 -0.58 -1.16 -17.88
C ARG A 67 0.79 -1.07 -18.52
N GLY A 68 1.50 -2.18 -18.68
CA GLY A 68 2.76 -2.26 -19.39
C GLY A 68 3.92 -2.69 -18.50
N THR A 69 5.10 -2.16 -18.76
CA THR A 69 6.36 -2.59 -18.12
C THR A 69 7.12 -1.40 -17.55
N VAL A 70 7.68 -1.59 -16.36
CA VAL A 70 8.51 -0.59 -15.66
C VAL A 70 9.97 -1.04 -15.74
N THR A 71 10.85 -0.18 -16.23
CA THR A 71 12.29 -0.42 -16.34
C THR A 71 13.10 0.28 -15.27
N ASP A 72 12.66 1.45 -14.81
CA ASP A 72 13.24 2.18 -13.69
C ASP A 72 12.18 3.03 -12.98
N LEU A 73 12.47 3.47 -11.75
CA LEU A 73 11.61 4.38 -11.01
C LEU A 73 12.40 5.31 -10.08
N ASP A 74 11.86 6.51 -9.87
CA ASP A 74 12.39 7.50 -8.93
C ASP A 74 11.26 8.05 -8.05
N VAL A 75 11.46 8.05 -6.74
CA VAL A 75 10.46 8.50 -5.76
C VAL A 75 10.85 9.87 -5.22
N ARG A 76 9.99 10.86 -5.44
CA ARG A 76 10.19 12.27 -5.04
C ARG A 76 9.04 12.75 -4.17
N GLY A 77 9.15 12.50 -2.87
CA GLY A 77 8.09 12.85 -1.92
C GLY A 77 6.84 12.02 -2.20
N PHE A 78 5.76 12.66 -2.64
CA PHE A 78 4.49 12.01 -2.99
C PHE A 78 4.33 11.74 -4.50
N GLU A 79 5.39 11.95 -5.28
CA GLU A 79 5.42 11.65 -6.71
C GLU A 79 6.34 10.46 -6.99
N VAL A 80 5.91 9.55 -7.88
CA VAL A 80 6.73 8.45 -8.40
C VAL A 80 6.85 8.60 -9.91
N LEU A 81 8.07 8.79 -10.38
CA LEU A 81 8.40 8.90 -11.79
C LEU A 81 8.80 7.52 -12.28
N LEU A 82 8.10 7.00 -13.29
CA LEU A 82 8.36 5.70 -13.89
C LEU A 82 9.02 5.86 -15.27
N GLU A 83 9.97 4.99 -15.55
CA GLU A 83 10.51 4.76 -16.90
C GLU A 83 10.03 3.40 -17.40
N GLY A 84 9.72 3.31 -18.69
CA GLY A 84 9.26 2.07 -19.33
C GLY A 84 8.17 2.32 -20.37
N ASP A 85 7.58 1.23 -20.86
CA ASP A 85 6.42 1.26 -21.77
C ASP A 85 5.14 1.19 -20.94
N ILE A 86 4.51 2.35 -20.70
CA ILE A 86 3.39 2.48 -19.75
C ILE A 86 2.19 3.12 -20.43
N THR A 87 1.04 2.47 -20.28
CA THR A 87 -0.25 2.95 -20.76
C THR A 87 -0.99 3.69 -19.65
N ALA A 88 -1.05 5.02 -19.77
CA ALA A 88 -1.84 5.88 -18.89
C ALA A 88 -3.35 5.61 -19.02
N ARG A 89 -4.12 6.00 -18.00
CA ARG A 89 -5.59 5.96 -18.09
C ARG A 89 -6.09 7.00 -19.10
N PRO A 90 -7.18 6.68 -19.84
CA PRO A 90 -7.72 7.58 -20.85
C PRO A 90 -8.43 8.82 -20.28
N ASN A 91 -8.82 8.83 -19.00
CA ASN A 91 -9.52 9.94 -18.34
C ASN A 91 -8.85 10.29 -17.00
N ASP A 92 -9.02 11.53 -16.56
CA ASP A 92 -8.69 11.95 -15.20
C ASP A 92 -9.52 11.14 -14.19
N ASP A 93 -8.84 10.34 -13.37
CA ASP A 93 -9.49 9.51 -12.34
C ASP A 93 -10.19 10.39 -11.29
N ILE A 94 -11.37 9.92 -10.86
CA ILE A 94 -11.95 10.41 -9.61
C ILE A 94 -11.12 9.83 -8.47
N LEU A 95 -10.41 10.70 -7.75
CA LEU A 95 -9.75 10.36 -6.51
C LEU A 95 -10.79 9.93 -5.47
N THR A 96 -10.79 8.64 -5.14
CA THR A 96 -11.60 8.07 -4.06
C THR A 96 -10.69 7.35 -3.08
N ALA A 97 -11.15 7.12 -1.85
CA ALA A 97 -10.48 6.27 -0.86
C ALA A 97 -10.59 4.77 -1.19
N SER A 98 -10.80 4.44 -2.46
CA SER A 98 -10.86 3.09 -2.99
C SER A 98 -9.69 2.91 -3.96
N CYS A 99 -9.30 1.66 -4.22
CA CYS A 99 -8.19 1.24 -5.08
C CYS A 99 -8.23 1.74 -6.54
N GLY A 100 -9.14 2.66 -6.90
CA GLY A 100 -9.19 3.31 -8.21
C GLY A 100 -9.61 2.41 -9.36
N ALA A 101 -9.82 1.10 -9.14
CA ALA A 101 -10.34 0.16 -10.12
C ALA A 101 -11.88 0.24 -10.25
N CYS A 102 -12.57 0.61 -9.17
CA CYS A 102 -14.04 0.66 -9.15
C CYS A 102 -14.63 1.87 -9.90
N THR A 103 -13.83 2.89 -10.20
CA THR A 103 -14.30 4.16 -10.78
C THR A 103 -14.56 4.06 -12.28
N THR A 104 -13.83 3.21 -13.01
CA THR A 104 -14.01 3.01 -14.45
C THR A 104 -14.79 1.74 -14.81
N GLY A 105 -14.98 0.81 -13.88
CA GLY A 105 -15.77 -0.42 -14.10
C GLY A 105 -15.11 -1.45 -15.01
N ASP A 106 -13.91 -1.17 -15.53
CA ASP A 106 -13.11 -2.05 -16.38
C ASP A 106 -12.23 -2.97 -15.52
N ILE A 107 -12.86 -3.84 -14.72
CA ILE A 107 -12.12 -4.94 -14.10
C ILE A 107 -12.06 -6.06 -15.15
N GLU A 108 -10.92 -6.18 -15.83
CA GLU A 108 -10.66 -7.36 -16.65
C GLU A 108 -10.60 -8.60 -15.75
N ILE A 109 -11.46 -9.57 -16.04
CA ILE A 109 -11.45 -10.84 -15.34
C ILE A 109 -10.21 -11.59 -15.81
N PRO A 110 -9.31 -12.02 -14.89
CA PRO A 110 -8.11 -12.75 -15.28
C PRO A 110 -8.44 -13.92 -16.21
N HIS A 111 -7.81 -13.93 -17.37
CA HIS A 111 -8.00 -14.97 -18.37
C HIS A 111 -7.06 -16.14 -18.08
N GLY A 112 -7.59 -17.22 -17.51
CA GLY A 112 -6.90 -18.51 -17.41
C GLY A 112 -6.65 -18.97 -15.98
N ASN A 113 -6.39 -20.27 -15.85
CA ASN A 113 -5.99 -20.88 -14.59
C ASN A 113 -4.46 -20.81 -14.47
N VAL A 114 -3.97 -20.53 -13.27
CA VAL A 114 -2.56 -20.69 -12.92
C VAL A 114 -2.37 -22.01 -12.18
N ASP A 115 -1.30 -22.73 -12.51
CA ASP A 115 -0.96 -23.96 -11.80
C ASP A 115 -0.48 -23.64 -10.37
N ILE A 116 -0.91 -24.45 -9.41
CA ILE A 116 -0.39 -24.36 -8.04
C ILE A 116 1.02 -24.95 -8.05
N THR A 117 2.02 -24.07 -8.01
CA THR A 117 3.44 -24.43 -8.04
C THR A 117 4.10 -24.40 -6.66
N VAL A 118 3.42 -23.85 -5.65
CA VAL A 118 3.92 -23.69 -4.29
C VAL A 118 2.88 -24.19 -3.29
N SER A 119 3.34 -24.86 -2.25
CA SER A 119 2.54 -25.23 -1.08
C SER A 119 3.26 -24.77 0.17
N ILE A 120 2.51 -24.17 1.11
CA ILE A 120 3.05 -23.73 2.39
C ILE A 120 2.89 -24.88 3.38
N ASN A 121 4.01 -25.42 3.87
CA ASN A 121 4.03 -26.47 4.88
C ASN A 121 4.54 -25.91 6.21
N ALA A 122 3.75 -25.02 6.81
CA ALA A 122 4.08 -24.34 8.05
C ALA A 122 2.83 -24.10 8.91
N ASP A 123 3.05 -23.87 10.20
CA ASP A 123 1.97 -23.52 11.12
C ASP A 123 1.43 -22.11 10.79
N MET A 124 0.17 -22.05 10.38
CA MET A 124 -0.52 -20.80 10.06
C MET A 124 -0.56 -19.84 11.25
N ASN A 125 -0.66 -20.33 12.49
CA ASN A 125 -0.65 -19.45 13.67
C ASN A 125 0.72 -18.78 13.83
N ARG A 126 1.81 -19.51 13.56
CA ARG A 126 3.17 -18.96 13.53
C ARG A 126 3.28 -17.87 12.46
N ILE A 127 2.82 -18.15 11.24
CA ILE A 127 2.85 -17.20 10.11
C ILE A 127 2.12 -15.91 10.46
N MET A 128 0.87 -16.01 10.95
CA MET A 128 0.07 -14.83 11.31
C MET A 128 0.69 -14.06 12.47
N THR A 129 1.28 -14.75 13.45
CA THR A 129 1.98 -14.11 14.57
C THR A 129 3.22 -13.34 14.09
N GLU A 130 4.02 -13.93 13.19
CA GLU A 130 5.19 -13.25 12.62
C GLU A 130 4.79 -12.06 11.73
N MET A 131 3.72 -12.19 10.94
CA MET A 131 3.15 -11.07 10.17
C MET A 131 2.76 -9.92 11.08
N ARG A 132 2.03 -10.19 12.18
CA ARG A 132 1.56 -9.15 13.11
C ARG A 132 2.71 -8.39 13.76
N LYS A 133 3.80 -9.08 14.14
CA LYS A 133 5.00 -8.45 14.71
C LYS A 133 5.70 -7.46 13.77
N LYS A 134 5.37 -7.49 12.47
CA LYS A 134 6.00 -6.68 11.43
C LYS A 134 5.09 -5.59 10.89
N GLN A 135 4.02 -5.26 11.62
CA GLN A 135 3.07 -4.20 11.30
C GLN A 135 3.08 -3.04 12.31
N PRO A 136 4.19 -2.31 12.51
CA PRO A 136 4.22 -1.27 13.54
C PRO A 136 3.35 -0.05 13.25
N TRP A 137 2.91 0.16 12.00
CA TRP A 137 2.02 1.27 11.66
C TRP A 137 0.58 0.91 12.04
N PHE A 138 0.14 -0.31 11.76
CA PHE A 138 -1.10 -0.85 12.29
C PHE A 138 -1.11 -0.90 13.82
N GLU A 139 -0.02 -1.35 14.45
CA GLU A 139 0.04 -1.43 15.92
C GLU A 139 -0.07 -0.04 16.57
N SER A 140 0.38 1.01 15.88
CA SER A 140 0.32 2.38 16.37
C SER A 140 -1.00 3.10 16.04
N THR A 141 -1.60 2.88 14.86
CA THR A 141 -2.83 3.60 14.43
C THR A 141 -4.11 2.79 14.56
N GLY A 142 -4.03 1.46 14.50
CA GLY A 142 -5.16 0.55 14.31
C GLY A 142 -5.88 0.66 12.96
N GLY A 143 -5.36 1.46 12.02
CA GLY A 143 -6.07 1.86 10.79
C GLY A 143 -5.33 1.55 9.49
N MET A 144 -4.45 0.55 9.49
CA MET A 144 -3.69 0.12 8.31
C MET A 144 -4.10 -1.28 7.85
N HIS A 145 -3.88 -1.57 6.57
CA HIS A 145 -3.87 -2.90 5.99
C HIS A 145 -2.43 -3.37 5.75
N ALA A 146 -2.24 -4.67 5.55
CA ALA A 146 -0.95 -5.23 5.23
C ALA A 146 -1.04 -6.38 4.23
N ALA A 147 -0.06 -6.46 3.33
CA ALA A 147 0.16 -7.58 2.43
C ALA A 147 1.55 -8.17 2.69
N ALA A 148 1.62 -9.50 2.79
CA ALA A 148 2.85 -10.21 3.15
C ALA A 148 3.13 -11.38 2.21
N LEU A 149 4.41 -11.53 1.86
CA LEU A 149 4.94 -12.63 1.06
C LEU A 149 5.73 -13.58 1.96
N PHE A 150 5.38 -14.86 1.91
CA PHE A 150 6.05 -15.94 2.64
C PHE A 150 6.64 -16.96 1.67
N ASN A 151 7.71 -17.64 2.09
CA ASN A 151 8.20 -18.83 1.38
C ASN A 151 7.42 -20.10 1.79
N GLU A 152 7.75 -21.24 1.18
CA GLU A 152 7.15 -22.56 1.46
C GLU A 152 7.32 -23.04 2.92
N ASN A 153 8.35 -22.55 3.62
CA ASN A 153 8.63 -22.85 5.03
C ASN A 153 7.87 -21.91 6.00
N GLY A 154 7.10 -20.96 5.48
CA GLY A 154 6.39 -19.95 6.26
C GLY A 154 7.30 -18.86 6.83
N ASP A 155 8.47 -18.63 6.24
CA ASP A 155 9.33 -17.50 6.61
C ASP A 155 8.90 -16.26 5.85
N LEU A 156 8.76 -15.15 6.57
CA LEU A 156 8.37 -13.86 6.00
C LEU A 156 9.49 -13.29 5.13
N LEU A 157 9.22 -13.12 3.83
CA LEU A 157 10.15 -12.52 2.88
C LEU A 157 9.95 -11.01 2.77
N LEU A 158 8.70 -10.57 2.70
CA LEU A 158 8.34 -9.16 2.53
C LEU A 158 7.00 -8.87 3.19
N ILE A 159 6.85 -7.66 3.73
CA ILE A 159 5.56 -7.11 4.15
C ILE A 159 5.52 -5.63 3.81
N ARG A 160 4.34 -5.17 3.41
CA ARG A 160 4.01 -3.77 3.19
C ARG A 160 2.70 -3.45 3.90
N GLU A 161 2.64 -2.24 4.43
CA GLU A 161 1.43 -1.67 5.00
C GLU A 161 0.96 -0.51 4.10
N ASP A 162 -0.34 -0.32 4.03
CA ASP A 162 -0.96 0.85 3.41
C ASP A 162 -2.28 1.16 4.12
N ILE A 163 -2.86 2.32 3.89
CA ILE A 163 -4.17 2.68 4.43
C ILE A 163 -5.30 2.01 3.63
N GLY A 164 -5.06 1.62 2.37
CA GLY A 164 -6.04 0.99 1.47
C GLY A 164 -5.48 -0.10 0.57
#